data_AF-A0A3M1KPT4-F1
#
_entry.id   AF-A0A3M1KPT4-F1
#
_cell.length_a   1.000
_cell.length_b   1.000
_cell.length_c   1.000
_cell.angle_alpha   90.00
_cell.angle_beta   90.00
_cell.angle_gamma   90.00
#
_symmetry.space_group_name_H-M   'P 1'
#
loop_
_entity.id
_entity.type
_entity.pdbx_description
1 polymer ?
#
loop_
_entity_poly.entity_id
_entity_poly.type
_entity_poly.pdbx_seq_one_letter_code
_entity_poly.pdbx_strand_id
1 'polypeptide(L)'
;DEDGNISVDFAYDNINVSQDKTIEPSFREIMTSTYKQLEGITGSYVIDSRGVAKDININLETIEPSLKQSIEQVYNSIEQLSFPLPEEKVGIGGKWEVTAFVNINGVQIEQIATYEVVDIKDDLITLDISLSQVGDTTATTPPPGIPPESIENLEIESSGQGQMILRLDKLVPVSSNLKMFSSTNVQLAIPDSQEKMNIQTNATSTINIKSKD
;
A
#
# COMPACT_ATOMS: atom_id res chain seq x y z
N ASP A 1 18.50 2.19 19.19
CA ASP A 1 19.77 1.72 19.77
C ASP A 1 20.85 2.75 19.39
N GLU A 2 22.12 2.44 19.59
CA GLU A 2 23.24 3.33 19.21
C GLU A 2 23.33 3.58 17.69
N ASP A 3 22.76 2.69 16.87
CA ASP A 3 22.70 2.79 15.42
C ASP A 3 21.46 3.58 14.93
N GLY A 4 20.64 4.08 15.86
CA GLY A 4 19.40 4.81 15.56
C GLY A 4 18.24 3.91 15.17
N ASN A 5 18.33 2.59 15.41
CA ASN A 5 17.21 1.68 15.17
C ASN A 5 16.16 1.78 16.28
N ILE A 6 14.90 1.63 15.92
CA ILE A 6 13.76 1.66 16.83
C ILE A 6 13.09 0.29 16.78
N SER A 7 13.14 -0.46 17.89
CA SER A 7 12.35 -1.68 18.05
C SER A 7 10.95 -1.32 18.50
N VAL A 8 9.94 -1.87 17.81
CA VAL A 8 8.53 -1.62 18.11
C VAL A 8 7.83 -2.95 18.28
N ASP A 9 7.11 -3.10 19.39
CA ASP A 9 6.12 -4.14 19.59
C ASP A 9 4.74 -3.58 19.25
N PHE A 10 3.91 -4.37 18.57
CA PHE A 10 2.55 -3.98 18.22
C PHE A 10 1.54 -5.09 18.55
N ALA A 11 0.31 -4.66 18.83
CA ALA A 11 -0.84 -5.53 19.03
C ALA A 11 -2.09 -4.89 18.42
N TYR A 12 -2.89 -5.66 17.70
CA TYR A 12 -4.18 -5.24 17.20
C TYR A 12 -5.29 -5.67 18.16
N ASP A 13 -5.57 -4.86 19.18
CA ASP A 13 -6.50 -5.24 20.25
C ASP A 13 -7.97 -5.21 19.83
N ASN A 14 -8.37 -4.24 19.01
CA ASN A 14 -9.75 -4.08 18.58
C ASN A 14 -9.82 -3.36 17.23
N ILE A 15 -10.51 -3.97 16.28
CA ILE A 15 -10.64 -3.45 14.92
C ILE A 15 -12.11 -3.17 14.62
N ASN A 16 -12.36 -1.94 14.17
CA ASN A 16 -13.69 -1.47 13.81
C ASN A 16 -13.66 -0.83 12.42
N VAL A 17 -14.60 -1.20 11.57
CA VAL A 17 -14.79 -0.58 10.26
C VAL A 17 -15.74 0.61 10.39
N SER A 18 -15.43 1.71 9.71
CA SER A 18 -16.22 2.93 9.73
C SER A 18 -17.69 2.67 9.33
N GLN A 19 -18.62 3.31 10.04
CA GLN A 19 -20.06 3.20 9.78
C GLN A 19 -20.56 4.18 8.71
N ASP A 20 -19.69 4.58 7.78
CA ASP A 20 -20.03 5.51 6.70
C ASP A 20 -21.16 4.95 5.82
N LYS A 21 -22.31 5.63 5.82
CA LYS A 21 -23.52 5.20 5.10
C LYS A 21 -23.36 5.19 3.58
N THR A 22 -22.30 5.78 3.04
CA THR A 22 -22.00 5.77 1.60
C THR A 22 -21.44 4.42 1.11
N ILE A 23 -20.97 3.56 2.02
CA ILE A 23 -20.44 2.23 1.69
C ILE A 23 -21.60 1.23 1.61
N GLU A 24 -21.76 0.50 0.52
CA GLU A 24 -22.76 -0.56 0.39
C GLU A 24 -22.69 -1.56 1.57
N PRO A 25 -23.82 -1.94 2.20
CA PRO A 25 -23.81 -2.77 3.42
C PRO A 25 -23.08 -4.11 3.25
N SER A 26 -23.26 -4.78 2.11
CA SER A 26 -22.61 -6.05 1.80
C SER A 26 -21.09 -5.92 1.71
N PHE A 27 -20.59 -4.86 1.07
CA PHE A 27 -19.16 -4.57 1.01
C PHE A 27 -18.60 -4.25 2.40
N ARG A 28 -19.38 -3.57 3.23
CA ARG A 28 -18.99 -3.23 4.60
C ARG A 28 -18.90 -4.46 5.51
N GLU A 29 -19.82 -5.41 5.38
CA GLU A 29 -19.76 -6.69 6.09
C GLU A 29 -18.53 -7.51 5.68
N ILE A 30 -18.23 -7.56 4.38
CA ILE A 30 -17.02 -8.21 3.88
C ILE A 30 -15.78 -7.56 4.49
N MET A 31 -15.66 -6.23 4.41
CA MET A 31 -14.52 -5.50 4.99
C MET A 31 -14.41 -5.70 6.50
N THR A 32 -15.55 -5.67 7.21
CA THR A 32 -15.57 -5.92 8.66
C THR A 32 -15.08 -7.31 8.99
N SER A 33 -15.57 -8.33 8.29
CA SER A 33 -15.16 -9.72 8.47
C SER A 33 -13.67 -9.89 8.18
N THR A 34 -13.16 -9.31 7.09
CA THR A 34 -11.74 -9.41 6.72
C THR A 34 -10.84 -8.73 7.76
N TYR A 35 -11.14 -7.50 8.17
CA TYR A 35 -10.29 -6.77 9.11
C TYR A 35 -10.41 -7.25 10.55
N LYS A 36 -11.57 -7.77 10.96
CA LYS A 36 -11.77 -8.43 12.26
C LYS A 36 -10.79 -9.58 12.49
N GLN A 37 -10.35 -10.25 11.42
CA GLN A 37 -9.42 -11.36 11.53
C GLN A 37 -7.99 -10.93 11.89
N LEU A 38 -7.69 -9.62 11.84
CA LEU A 38 -6.41 -9.08 12.32
C LEU A 38 -6.43 -8.84 13.84
N GLU A 39 -7.59 -8.92 14.50
CA GLU A 39 -7.73 -8.74 15.94
C GLU A 39 -6.98 -9.86 16.69
N GLY A 40 -6.13 -9.49 17.64
CA GLY A 40 -5.25 -10.42 18.36
C GLY A 40 -3.93 -10.73 17.68
N ILE A 41 -3.64 -10.17 16.50
CA ILE A 41 -2.28 -10.22 15.92
C ILE A 41 -1.36 -9.38 16.78
N THR A 42 -0.25 -10.00 17.20
CA THR A 42 0.86 -9.33 17.87
C THR A 42 2.14 -9.54 17.07
N GLY A 43 3.06 -8.60 17.12
CA GLY A 43 4.36 -8.77 16.50
C GLY A 43 5.35 -7.72 16.96
N SER A 44 6.54 -7.80 16.40
CA SER A 44 7.61 -6.85 16.59
C SER A 44 8.26 -6.52 15.25
N TYR A 45 8.86 -5.35 15.11
CA TYR A 45 9.73 -5.02 13.98
C TYR A 45 10.78 -4.00 14.42
N VAL A 46 11.81 -3.83 13.60
CA VAL A 46 12.86 -2.83 13.76
C VAL A 46 12.73 -1.81 12.65
N ILE A 47 12.74 -0.52 12.96
CA ILE A 47 12.90 0.55 11.97
C ILE A 47 14.32 1.07 12.07
N ASP A 48 15.03 1.17 10.95
CA ASP A 48 16.33 1.86 10.94
C ASP A 48 16.18 3.39 10.95
N SER A 49 17.28 4.10 11.13
CA SER A 49 17.30 5.57 11.18
C SER A 49 16.75 6.28 9.94
N ARG A 50 16.46 5.56 8.86
CA ARG A 50 15.87 6.07 7.62
C ARG A 50 14.40 5.72 7.46
N GLY A 51 13.77 5.05 8.42
CA GLY A 51 12.38 4.63 8.31
C GLY A 51 12.19 3.31 7.58
N VAL A 52 13.25 2.54 7.33
CA VAL A 52 13.15 1.22 6.69
C VAL A 52 12.84 0.18 7.75
N ALA A 53 11.69 -0.49 7.60
CA ALA A 53 11.32 -1.63 8.44
C ALA A 53 12.20 -2.85 8.13
N LYS A 54 12.66 -3.53 9.17
CA LYS A 54 13.52 -4.72 9.19
C LYS A 54 13.02 -5.66 10.29
N ASP A 55 13.46 -6.91 10.23
CA ASP A 55 13.24 -7.91 11.29
C ASP A 55 11.78 -8.01 11.76
N ILE A 56 10.85 -7.98 10.81
CA ILE A 56 9.42 -8.08 11.08
C ILE A 56 9.13 -9.51 11.57
N ASN A 57 8.65 -9.64 12.80
CA ASN A 57 8.29 -10.90 13.43
C ASN A 57 6.84 -10.84 13.89
N ILE A 58 5.99 -11.69 13.33
CA ILE A 58 4.55 -11.69 13.61
C ILE A 58 4.18 -13.01 14.26
N ASN A 59 3.44 -12.93 15.36
CA ASN A 59 2.82 -14.11 15.93
C ASN A 59 1.58 -14.48 15.11
N LEU A 60 1.73 -15.51 14.27
CA LEU A 60 0.67 -16.08 13.45
C LEU A 60 0.07 -17.37 14.06
N GLU A 61 0.38 -17.71 15.31
CA GLU A 61 -0.10 -18.96 15.93
C GLU A 61 -1.62 -18.99 16.08
N THR A 62 -2.21 -17.85 16.37
CA THR A 62 -3.66 -17.67 16.57
C THR A 62 -4.44 -17.41 15.28
N ILE A 63 -3.73 -17.34 14.15
CA ILE A 63 -4.30 -16.97 12.84
C ILE A 63 -4.64 -18.21 12.03
N GLU A 64 -5.85 -18.22 11.46
CA GLU A 64 -6.32 -19.27 10.55
C GLU A 64 -5.36 -19.45 9.35
N PRO A 65 -5.00 -20.69 8.97
CA PRO A 65 -4.00 -20.96 7.93
C PRO A 65 -4.27 -20.26 6.59
N SER A 66 -5.54 -20.12 6.20
CA SER A 66 -5.95 -19.44 4.97
C SER A 66 -5.62 -17.95 4.95
N LEU A 67 -5.44 -17.34 6.12
CA LEU A 67 -5.20 -15.91 6.27
C LEU A 67 -3.71 -15.56 6.40
N LYS A 68 -2.88 -16.54 6.82
CA LYS A 68 -1.43 -16.34 6.99
C LYS A 68 -0.77 -15.83 5.71
N GLN A 69 -1.10 -16.44 4.57
CA GLN A 69 -0.56 -16.05 3.27
C GLN A 69 -1.00 -14.62 2.87
N SER A 70 -2.25 -14.24 3.14
CA SER A 70 -2.74 -12.89 2.87
C SER A 70 -2.07 -11.85 3.77
N ILE A 71 -1.87 -12.19 5.04
CA ILE A 71 -1.17 -11.33 6.00
C ILE A 71 0.29 -11.14 5.58
N GLU A 72 1.01 -12.21 5.24
CA GLU A 72 2.38 -12.14 4.71
C GLU A 72 2.45 -11.26 3.45
N GLN A 73 1.48 -11.34 2.53
CA GLN A 73 1.41 -10.47 1.36
C GLN A 73 1.23 -8.99 1.73
N VAL A 74 0.36 -8.68 2.69
CA VAL A 74 0.17 -7.31 3.19
C VAL A 74 1.46 -6.79 3.83
N TYR A 75 2.16 -7.61 4.61
CA TYR A 75 3.42 -7.20 5.24
C TYR A 75 4.57 -7.02 4.26
N ASN A 76 4.73 -7.92 3.29
CA ASN A 76 5.69 -7.71 2.19
C ASN A 76 5.39 -6.41 1.44
N SER A 77 4.10 -6.06 1.31
CA SER A 77 3.70 -4.77 0.74
C SER A 77 4.08 -3.60 1.65
N ILE A 78 3.94 -3.73 2.97
CA ILE A 78 4.35 -2.70 3.95
C ILE A 78 5.86 -2.50 3.97
N GLU A 79 6.65 -3.57 3.89
CA GLU A 79 8.12 -3.51 3.80
C GLU A 79 8.55 -2.78 2.52
N GLN A 80 7.87 -3.05 1.40
CA GLN A 80 8.06 -2.36 0.13
C GLN A 80 7.51 -0.92 0.10
N LEU A 81 6.61 -0.58 1.02
CA LEU A 81 6.09 0.77 1.22
C LEU A 81 6.90 1.58 2.24
N SER A 82 8.05 1.06 2.69
CA SER A 82 8.98 1.84 3.50
C SER A 82 9.28 3.16 2.80
N PHE A 83 9.29 4.24 3.59
CA PHE A 83 9.53 5.60 3.13
C PHE A 83 10.97 5.99 3.48
N PRO A 84 11.99 5.49 2.77
CA PRO A 84 13.36 5.77 3.15
C PRO A 84 13.62 7.27 3.05
N LEU A 85 13.98 7.86 4.18
CA LEU A 85 14.64 9.15 4.20
C LEU A 85 15.99 9.00 3.46
N PRO A 86 16.40 10.00 2.67
CA PRO A 86 17.68 9.92 1.98
C PRO A 86 18.84 10.01 3.00
N GLU A 87 20.03 9.59 2.57
CA GLU A 87 21.23 9.64 3.43
C GLU A 87 21.67 11.08 3.73
N GLU A 88 21.35 12.01 2.83
CA GLU A 88 21.60 13.41 3.03
C GLU A 88 20.56 14.04 3.96
N LYS A 89 21.00 14.99 4.79
CA LYS A 89 20.09 15.71 5.69
C LYS A 89 19.09 16.51 4.87
N VAL A 90 17.81 16.24 5.10
CA VAL A 90 16.71 16.96 4.44
C VAL A 90 16.06 17.92 5.43
N GLY A 91 15.92 19.17 5.03
CA GLY A 91 15.13 20.18 5.74
C GLY A 91 13.93 20.61 4.91
N ILE A 92 13.24 21.67 5.35
CA ILE A 92 12.12 22.28 4.61
C ILE A 92 12.57 22.63 3.18
N GLY A 93 11.74 22.28 2.20
CA GLY A 93 11.99 22.40 0.76
C GLY A 93 12.87 21.29 0.16
N GLY A 94 13.40 20.41 1.00
CA GLY A 94 14.18 19.27 0.54
C GLY A 94 13.28 18.24 -0.13
N LYS A 95 13.75 17.71 -1.27
CA LYS A 95 12.98 16.85 -2.16
C LYS A 95 13.79 15.64 -2.60
N TRP A 96 13.17 14.47 -2.58
CA TRP A 96 13.81 13.23 -3.01
C TRP A 96 12.81 12.30 -3.69
N GLU A 97 13.36 11.34 -4.41
CA GLU A 97 12.62 10.33 -5.14
C GLU A 97 12.97 8.94 -4.62
N VAL A 98 11.97 8.08 -4.52
CA VAL A 98 12.10 6.67 -4.16
C VAL A 98 11.48 5.85 -5.27
N THR A 99 12.28 4.99 -5.89
CA THR A 99 11.82 4.01 -6.87
C THR A 99 11.72 2.63 -6.20
N ALA A 100 10.56 2.00 -6.33
CA ALA A 100 10.30 0.66 -5.83
C ALA A 100 9.64 -0.20 -6.92
N PHE A 101 9.85 -1.51 -6.84
CA PHE A 101 9.15 -2.47 -7.69
C PHE A 101 8.19 -3.27 -6.81
N VAL A 102 6.89 -3.09 -7.03
CA VAL A 102 5.85 -3.78 -6.26
C VAL A 102 5.22 -4.86 -7.12
N ASN A 103 4.92 -6.02 -6.53
CA ASN A 103 4.19 -7.09 -7.23
C ASN A 103 2.73 -7.07 -6.78
N ILE A 104 1.82 -6.74 -7.69
CA ILE A 104 0.37 -6.75 -7.43
C ILE A 104 -0.26 -7.83 -8.31
N ASN A 105 -0.75 -8.90 -7.70
CA ASN A 105 -1.42 -10.02 -8.39
C ASN A 105 -0.59 -10.63 -9.54
N GLY A 106 0.74 -10.70 -9.38
CA GLY A 106 1.65 -11.22 -10.41
C GLY A 106 2.11 -10.17 -11.44
N VAL A 107 1.60 -8.94 -11.37
CA VAL A 107 2.06 -7.81 -12.19
C VAL A 107 3.20 -7.10 -11.48
N GLN A 108 4.35 -6.99 -12.13
CA GLN A 108 5.43 -6.13 -11.63
C GLN A 108 5.10 -4.68 -11.98
N ILE A 109 5.04 -3.83 -10.97
CA ILE A 109 4.74 -2.41 -11.11
C ILE A 109 5.96 -1.63 -10.65
N GLU A 110 6.48 -0.80 -11.54
CA GLU A 110 7.43 0.24 -11.18
C GLU A 110 6.66 1.39 -10.53
N GLN A 111 7.07 1.73 -9.31
CA GLN A 111 6.51 2.81 -8.53
C GLN A 111 7.58 3.86 -8.28
N ILE A 112 7.29 5.11 -8.64
CA ILE A 112 8.13 6.27 -8.36
C ILE A 112 7.35 7.20 -7.43
N ALA A 113 7.88 7.41 -6.24
CA ALA A 113 7.32 8.32 -5.25
C ALA A 113 8.28 9.48 -5.00
N THR A 114 7.78 10.71 -5.17
CA THR A 114 8.52 11.92 -4.88
C THR A 114 7.97 12.55 -3.60
N TYR A 115 8.87 12.91 -2.69
CA TYR A 115 8.55 13.52 -1.40
C TYR A 115 9.19 14.90 -1.31
N GLU A 116 8.47 15.86 -0.73
CA GLU A 116 8.97 17.20 -0.44
C GLU A 116 8.61 17.60 0.99
N VAL A 117 9.59 18.02 1.79
CA VAL A 117 9.34 18.53 3.14
C VAL A 117 8.73 19.91 3.06
N VAL A 118 7.46 20.04 3.44
CA VAL A 118 6.78 21.34 3.43
C VAL A 118 6.76 22.03 4.80
N ASP A 119 6.83 21.25 5.88
CA ASP A 119 6.90 21.79 7.24
C ASP A 119 7.59 20.82 8.21
N ILE A 120 8.27 21.37 9.22
CA ILE A 120 8.82 20.63 10.35
C ILE A 120 8.45 21.41 11.61
N LYS A 121 7.60 20.81 12.45
CA LYS A 121 7.14 21.42 13.69
C LYS A 121 7.17 20.41 14.83
N ASP A 122 7.92 20.73 15.87
CA ASP A 122 8.19 19.81 16.98
C ASP A 122 8.76 18.49 16.42
N ASP A 123 8.10 17.35 16.67
CA ASP A 123 8.47 16.04 16.15
C ASP A 123 7.63 15.62 14.92
N LEU A 124 6.89 16.55 14.32
CA LEU A 124 6.02 16.33 13.16
C LEU A 124 6.67 16.87 11.88
N ILE A 125 6.72 16.01 10.86
CA ILE A 125 7.20 16.36 9.53
C ILE A 125 6.01 16.25 8.58
N THR A 126 5.75 17.33 7.84
CA THR A 126 4.73 17.33 6.79
C THR A 126 5.41 17.18 5.44
N LEU A 127 4.98 16.19 4.66
CA LEU A 127 5.46 15.88 3.33
C LEU A 127 4.35 16.04 2.30
N ASP A 128 4.64 16.72 1.21
CA ASP A 128 3.87 16.57 -0.03
C ASP A 128 4.37 15.35 -0.80
N ILE A 129 3.43 14.59 -1.36
CA ILE A 129 3.69 13.32 -2.05
C ILE A 129 3.17 13.40 -3.47
N SER A 130 4.00 12.98 -4.42
CA SER A 130 3.59 12.64 -5.78
C SER A 130 3.95 11.19 -6.07
N LEU A 131 3.01 10.43 -6.63
CA LEU A 131 3.16 9.02 -6.92
C LEU A 131 2.91 8.77 -8.40
N SER A 132 3.75 7.96 -9.03
CA SER A 132 3.57 7.42 -10.38
C SER A 132 3.77 5.92 -10.33
N GLN A 133 2.91 5.16 -11.00
CA GLN A 133 2.99 3.72 -11.10
C GLN A 133 2.76 3.31 -12.54
N VAL A 134 3.62 2.44 -13.05
CA VAL A 134 3.47 1.82 -14.37
C VAL A 134 3.72 0.33 -14.21
N GLY A 135 2.86 -0.50 -14.79
CA GLY A 135 3.07 -1.94 -14.85
C GLY A 135 2.50 -2.51 -16.14
N ASP A 136 3.25 -3.43 -16.73
CA ASP A 136 2.87 -4.14 -17.95
C ASP A 136 3.18 -5.64 -17.77
N THR A 137 2.23 -6.49 -18.16
CA THR A 137 2.47 -7.93 -18.17
C THR A 137 1.44 -8.68 -19.02
N THR A 138 1.83 -9.87 -19.46
CA THR A 138 0.89 -10.91 -19.84
C THR A 138 0.36 -11.55 -18.54
N ALA A 139 -0.75 -11.03 -18.01
CA ALA A 139 -1.20 -11.36 -16.67
C ALA A 139 -1.54 -12.85 -16.53
N THR A 140 -0.97 -13.51 -15.52
CA THR A 140 -1.32 -14.89 -15.14
C THR A 140 -2.52 -14.95 -14.20
N THR A 141 -2.90 -13.82 -13.59
CA THR A 141 -4.03 -13.71 -12.68
C THR A 141 -5.03 -12.69 -13.24
N PRO A 142 -6.26 -13.12 -13.59
CA PRO A 142 -7.23 -12.26 -14.21
C PRO A 142 -7.92 -11.32 -13.22
N PRO A 143 -8.42 -10.16 -13.68
CA PRO A 143 -9.42 -9.41 -12.94
C PRO A 143 -10.65 -10.29 -12.63
N PRO A 144 -11.40 -10.01 -11.54
CA PRO A 144 -12.56 -10.80 -11.17
C PRO A 144 -13.58 -10.93 -12.32
N GLY A 145 -13.96 -12.18 -12.65
CA GLY A 145 -14.95 -12.47 -13.69
C GLY A 145 -14.40 -12.74 -15.09
N ILE A 146 -13.07 -12.69 -15.29
CA ILE A 146 -12.41 -13.02 -16.55
C ILE A 146 -11.63 -14.35 -16.39
N PRO A 147 -11.70 -15.30 -17.33
CA PRO A 147 -10.86 -16.49 -17.32
C PRO A 147 -9.38 -16.14 -17.57
N PRO A 148 -8.42 -16.66 -16.77
CA PRO A 148 -6.99 -16.34 -16.91
C PRO A 148 -6.46 -16.53 -18.33
N GLU A 149 -6.88 -17.60 -19.00
CA GLU A 149 -6.46 -18.01 -20.34
C GLU A 149 -6.88 -17.05 -21.46
N SER A 150 -7.78 -16.11 -21.16
CA SER A 150 -8.28 -15.14 -22.14
C SER A 150 -7.49 -13.85 -22.15
N ILE A 151 -6.55 -13.62 -21.22
CA ILE A 151 -5.80 -12.36 -21.15
C ILE A 151 -4.56 -12.45 -22.01
N GLU A 152 -4.47 -11.56 -22.99
CA GLU A 152 -3.26 -11.42 -23.82
C GLU A 152 -2.34 -10.32 -23.30
N ASN A 153 -2.90 -9.23 -22.77
CA ASN A 153 -2.13 -8.11 -22.25
C ASN A 153 -2.86 -7.38 -21.13
N LEU A 154 -2.10 -6.89 -20.15
CA LEU A 154 -2.55 -6.02 -19.07
C LEU A 154 -1.57 -4.87 -18.90
N GLU A 155 -2.08 -3.65 -18.99
CA GLU A 155 -1.33 -2.42 -18.74
C GLU A 155 -2.01 -1.64 -17.61
N ILE A 156 -1.21 -1.15 -16.68
CA ILE A 156 -1.63 -0.34 -15.53
C ILE A 156 -0.80 0.93 -15.54
N GLU A 157 -1.48 2.07 -15.54
CA GLU A 157 -0.88 3.37 -15.30
C GLU A 157 -1.64 4.04 -14.16
N SER A 158 -0.94 4.51 -13.14
CA SER A 158 -1.55 5.25 -12.04
C SER A 158 -0.71 6.44 -11.64
N SER A 159 -1.38 7.51 -11.21
CA SER A 159 -0.74 8.69 -10.64
C SER A 159 -1.50 9.16 -9.42
N GLY A 160 -0.80 9.74 -8.46
CA GLY A 160 -1.42 10.24 -7.24
C GLY A 160 -0.70 11.42 -6.65
N GLN A 161 -1.45 12.22 -5.90
CA GLN A 161 -0.93 13.36 -5.16
C GLN A 161 -1.60 13.44 -3.80
N GLY A 162 -0.84 13.89 -2.81
CA GLY A 162 -1.30 13.88 -1.44
C GLY A 162 -0.36 14.58 -0.48
N GLN A 163 -0.77 14.57 0.79
CA GLN A 163 0.04 15.06 1.89
C GLN A 163 0.07 14.03 3.01
N MET A 164 1.19 13.95 3.69
CA MET A 164 1.42 13.07 4.82
C MET A 164 2.06 13.82 5.97
N ILE A 165 1.60 13.54 7.19
CA ILE A 165 2.22 14.01 8.43
C ILE A 165 2.77 12.79 9.14
N LEU A 166 4.07 12.76 9.34
CA LEU A 166 4.77 11.66 10.00
C LEU A 166 5.42 12.14 11.30
N ARG A 167 5.55 11.18 12.23
CA ARG A 167 6.48 11.28 13.36
C ARG A 167 7.54 10.21 13.17
N LEU A 168 8.79 10.56 13.40
CA LEU A 168 9.91 9.64 13.20
C LEU A 168 9.92 8.48 14.21
N ASP A 169 9.14 8.58 15.29
CA ASP A 169 8.96 7.54 16.30
C ASP A 169 7.72 6.66 16.07
N LYS A 170 7.01 6.83 14.94
CA LYS A 170 5.83 6.03 14.58
C LYS A 170 5.95 5.47 13.16
N LEU A 171 5.53 4.21 12.96
CA LEU A 171 5.53 3.57 11.64
C LEU A 171 4.43 4.10 10.72
N VAL A 172 3.25 4.34 11.31
CA VAL A 172 2.11 4.83 10.56
C VAL A 172 2.11 6.36 10.65
N PRO A 173 1.90 7.07 9.53
CA PRO A 173 1.77 8.52 9.59
C PRO A 173 0.62 8.92 10.52
N VAL A 174 0.81 10.06 11.19
CA VAL A 174 -0.22 10.70 12.01
C VAL A 174 -1.47 10.94 11.19
N SER A 175 -1.27 11.42 9.97
CA SER A 175 -2.31 11.49 8.96
C SER A 175 -1.74 11.39 7.56
N SER A 176 -2.53 10.88 6.63
CA SER A 176 -2.24 10.98 5.20
C SER A 176 -3.54 11.17 4.42
N ASN A 177 -3.49 11.98 3.38
CA ASN A 177 -4.50 12.03 2.33
C ASN A 177 -3.78 11.84 1.00
N LEU A 178 -4.15 10.80 0.26
CA LEU A 178 -3.63 10.53 -1.06
C LEU A 178 -4.80 10.32 -2.02
N LYS A 179 -4.86 11.12 -3.08
CA LYS A 179 -5.78 10.90 -4.18
C LYS A 179 -5.03 10.24 -5.32
N MET A 180 -5.55 9.11 -5.81
CA MET A 180 -4.98 8.35 -6.90
C MET A 180 -5.96 8.28 -8.07
N PHE A 181 -5.41 8.35 -9.27
CA PHE A 181 -6.07 8.07 -10.53
C PHE A 181 -5.37 6.89 -11.17
N SER A 182 -6.14 5.95 -11.69
CA SER A 182 -5.64 4.74 -12.34
C SER A 182 -6.39 4.52 -13.65
N SER A 183 -5.63 4.10 -14.67
CA SER A 183 -6.13 3.60 -15.94
C SER A 183 -5.57 2.19 -16.11
N THR A 184 -6.47 1.25 -16.36
CA THR A 184 -6.12 -0.15 -16.64
C THR A 184 -6.66 -0.51 -18.00
N ASN A 185 -5.78 -1.00 -18.88
CA ASN A 185 -6.14 -1.54 -20.17
C ASN A 185 -5.93 -3.05 -20.16
N VAL A 186 -6.98 -3.80 -20.51
CA VAL A 186 -6.95 -5.26 -20.61
C VAL A 186 -7.28 -5.64 -22.04
N GLN A 187 -6.41 -6.40 -22.69
CA GLN A 187 -6.68 -7.01 -23.99
C GLN A 187 -7.01 -8.49 -23.79
N LEU A 188 -8.19 -8.89 -24.25
CA LEU A 188 -8.70 -10.24 -24.15
C LEU A 188 -8.78 -10.91 -25.53
N ALA A 189 -8.38 -12.17 -25.60
CA ALA A 189 -8.71 -13.06 -26.70
C ALA A 189 -10.16 -13.52 -26.58
N ILE A 190 -10.93 -13.42 -27.66
CA ILE A 190 -12.29 -13.97 -27.71
C ILE A 190 -12.20 -15.44 -28.15
N PRO A 191 -12.73 -16.40 -27.37
CA PRO A 191 -12.76 -17.80 -27.79
C PRO A 191 -13.39 -17.97 -29.17
N ASP A 192 -12.77 -18.80 -30.01
CA ASP A 192 -13.22 -19.11 -31.37
C ASP A 192 -13.30 -17.91 -32.35
N SER A 193 -12.62 -16.80 -32.04
CA SER A 193 -12.47 -15.63 -32.92
C SER A 193 -11.01 -15.18 -33.03
N GLN A 194 -10.64 -14.54 -34.15
CA GLN A 194 -9.37 -13.81 -34.26
C GLN A 194 -9.48 -12.38 -33.72
N GLU A 195 -10.66 -11.96 -33.29
CA GLU A 195 -10.89 -10.63 -32.73
C GLU A 195 -10.46 -10.55 -31.27
N LYS A 196 -9.92 -9.38 -30.91
CA LYS A 196 -9.51 -9.06 -29.53
C LYS A 196 -10.47 -8.03 -28.94
N MET A 197 -10.80 -8.21 -27.67
CA MET A 197 -11.61 -7.25 -26.92
C MET A 197 -10.69 -6.41 -26.03
N ASN A 198 -10.73 -5.09 -26.19
CA ASN A 198 -10.03 -4.17 -25.31
C ASN A 198 -11.02 -3.62 -24.28
N ILE A 199 -10.70 -3.80 -22.99
CA ILE A 199 -11.44 -3.22 -21.87
C ILE A 199 -10.55 -2.15 -21.24
N GLN A 200 -11.01 -0.91 -21.24
CA GLN A 200 -10.37 0.17 -20.48
C GLN A 200 -11.20 0.47 -19.24
N THR A 201 -10.56 0.48 -18.08
CA THR A 201 -11.16 0.85 -16.80
C THR A 201 -10.40 2.02 -16.20
N ASN A 202 -11.11 3.09 -15.85
CA ASN A 202 -10.55 4.22 -15.11
C ASN A 202 -11.13 4.22 -13.70
N ALA A 203 -10.29 4.36 -12.68
CA ALA A 203 -10.72 4.47 -11.29
C ALA A 203 -10.03 5.64 -10.58
N THR A 204 -10.78 6.31 -9.71
CA THR A 204 -10.25 7.31 -8.78
C THR A 204 -10.45 6.80 -7.36
N SER A 205 -9.36 6.76 -6.60
CA SER A 205 -9.35 6.31 -5.21
C SER A 205 -8.86 7.44 -4.32
N THR A 206 -9.36 7.51 -3.09
CA THR A 206 -8.82 8.42 -2.07
C THR A 206 -8.54 7.61 -0.83
N ILE A 207 -7.29 7.65 -0.39
CA ILE A 207 -6.80 6.98 0.80
C ILE A 207 -6.66 8.04 1.88
N ASN A 208 -7.31 7.81 3.02
CA ASN A 208 -7.19 8.65 4.19
C ASN A 208 -6.70 7.79 5.35
N ILE A 209 -5.58 8.19 5.95
CA ILE A 209 -5.03 7.57 7.15
C ILE A 209 -5.12 8.59 8.26
N LYS A 210 -5.51 8.14 9.45
CA LYS A 210 -5.43 8.92 10.69
C LYS A 210 -5.10 7.98 11.84
N SER A 211 -3.92 8.15 12.45
CA SER A 211 -3.58 7.40 13.66
C SER A 211 -4.24 8.05 14.88
N LYS A 212 -4.60 7.25 15.88
CA LYS A 212 -4.82 7.77 17.23
C LYS A 212 -3.46 8.03 17.88
N ASP A 213 -3.37 9.14 18.59
CA ASP A 213 -2.17 9.53 19.33
C ASP A 213 -1.80 8.55 20.43
#